data_AF-A0A2E1N8Y5-F1
#
_entry.id   AF-A0A2E1N8Y5-F1
#
_cell.length_a   1.000
_cell.length_b   1.000
_cell.length_c   1.000
_cell.angle_alpha   90.00
_cell.angle_beta   90.00
_cell.angle_gamma   90.00
#
_symmetry.space_group_name_H-M   'P 1'
#
loop_
_entity.id
_entity.type
_entity.pdbx_description
1 polymer ?
#
loop_
_entity_poly.entity_id
_entity_poly.type
_entity_poly.pdbx_seq_one_letter_code
_entity_poly.pdbx_strand_id
1 'polypeptide(L)'
;MSAETHPLAPHVLPPFVGGADGSDPLFSAIIVIVVIAVLGIGVFYLKLHAIPEQLAHKHSNTQSQLIMVLALMALFTHNNVFWVAALILALLKLPDFLTPINSISESLKKIGAEANG
;
A
#
# COMPACT_ATOMS: atom_id res chain seq x y z
N MET A 1 -42.28 35.01 -20.53
CA MET A 1 -43.08 34.33 -21.58
C MET A 1 -42.68 32.87 -21.55
N SER A 2 -43.50 32.01 -20.96
CA SER A 2 -43.25 30.56 -20.97
C SER A 2 -43.47 30.08 -22.40
N ALA A 3 -42.44 29.54 -23.04
CA ALA A 3 -42.59 28.92 -24.35
C ALA A 3 -43.55 27.74 -24.22
N GLU A 4 -44.65 27.73 -24.98
CA GLU A 4 -45.55 26.57 -25.01
C GLU A 4 -44.76 25.35 -25.45
N THR A 5 -44.76 24.33 -24.60
CA THR A 5 -44.09 23.07 -24.87
C THR A 5 -44.79 22.37 -26.01
N HIS A 6 -44.01 21.91 -27.00
CA HIS A 6 -44.52 21.22 -28.19
C HIS A 6 -45.43 20.04 -27.77
N PRO A 7 -46.57 19.78 -28.43
CA PRO A 7 -47.53 18.74 -27.99
C PRO A 7 -46.96 17.30 -28.01
N LEU A 8 -45.87 17.06 -28.74
CA LEU A 8 -45.09 15.81 -28.70
C LEU A 8 -43.96 15.80 -27.64
N ALA A 9 -43.81 16.87 -26.85
CA ALA A 9 -42.80 16.93 -25.81
C ALA A 9 -43.20 16.02 -24.63
N PRO A 10 -42.28 15.18 -24.13
CA PRO A 10 -42.55 14.35 -22.95
C PRO A 10 -42.96 15.20 -21.76
N HIS A 11 -44.06 14.83 -21.09
CA HIS A 11 -44.58 15.56 -19.92
C HIS A 11 -43.68 15.42 -18.69
N VAL A 12 -42.74 14.46 -18.71
CA VAL A 12 -41.77 14.18 -17.66
C VAL A 12 -40.42 13.88 -18.29
N LEU A 13 -39.40 14.62 -17.87
CA LEU A 13 -38.02 14.30 -18.21
C LEU A 13 -37.53 13.16 -17.29
N PRO A 14 -36.69 12.25 -17.81
CA PRO A 14 -36.08 11.23 -16.96
C PRO A 14 -35.28 11.87 -15.81
N PRO A 15 -35.30 11.28 -14.60
CA PRO A 15 -34.77 11.89 -13.39
C PRO A 15 -33.23 12.04 -13.37
N PHE A 16 -32.53 11.44 -14.33
CA PHE A 16 -31.07 11.55 -14.47
C PHE A 16 -30.63 12.67 -15.43
N VAL A 17 -31.57 13.35 -16.09
CA VAL A 17 -31.26 14.48 -16.97
C VAL A 17 -31.20 15.77 -16.14
N GLY A 18 -30.20 16.61 -16.40
CA GLY A 18 -30.05 17.88 -15.72
C GLY A 18 -31.28 18.78 -15.88
N GLY A 19 -31.74 19.36 -14.78
CA GLY A 19 -32.86 20.29 -14.73
C GLY A 19 -32.48 21.69 -15.18
N ALA A 20 -33.49 22.46 -15.61
CA ALA A 20 -33.31 23.87 -15.98
C ALA A 20 -32.96 24.78 -14.78
N ASP A 21 -33.10 24.26 -13.56
CA ASP A 21 -32.64 24.86 -12.30
C ASP A 21 -31.13 24.69 -12.06
N GLY A 22 -30.43 24.00 -12.98
CA GLY A 22 -29.01 23.71 -12.90
C GLY A 22 -28.68 22.47 -12.06
N SER A 23 -29.68 21.76 -11.54
CA SER A 23 -29.46 20.49 -10.84
C SER A 23 -29.10 19.39 -11.84
N ASP A 24 -28.04 18.63 -11.57
CA ASP A 24 -27.67 17.45 -12.38
C ASP A 24 -27.44 16.24 -11.44
N PRO A 25 -28.48 15.42 -11.23
CA PRO A 25 -28.40 14.26 -10.34
C PRO A 25 -27.38 13.22 -10.80
N LEU A 26 -27.23 13.03 -12.12
CA LEU A 26 -26.29 12.05 -12.68
C LEU A 26 -24.85 12.51 -12.46
N PHE A 27 -24.56 13.78 -12.76
CA PHE A 27 -23.25 14.36 -12.50
C PHE A 27 -22.86 14.28 -11.01
N SER A 28 -23.80 14.62 -10.12
CA SER A 28 -23.60 14.54 -8.67
C SER A 28 -23.31 13.11 -8.21
N ALA A 29 -24.05 12.13 -8.73
CA ALA A 29 -23.83 10.72 -8.43
C ALA A 29 -22.44 10.23 -8.91
N ILE A 30 -22.04 10.61 -10.14
CA ILE A 30 -20.73 10.26 -10.70
C ILE A 30 -19.60 10.85 -9.85
N ILE A 31 -19.71 12.11 -9.40
CA ILE A 31 -18.71 12.72 -8.51
C ILE A 31 -18.53 11.87 -7.25
N VAL A 32 -19.63 11.51 -6.59
CA VAL A 32 -19.57 10.69 -5.36
C VAL A 32 -18.93 9.33 -5.65
N ILE A 33 -19.32 8.67 -6.73
CA ILE A 33 -18.76 7.38 -7.15
C ILE A 33 -17.26 7.50 -7.42
N VAL A 34 -16.82 8.52 -8.16
CA VAL A 34 -15.40 8.75 -8.48
C VAL A 34 -14.60 9.01 -7.21
N VAL A 35 -15.12 9.83 -6.28
CA VAL A 35 -14.45 10.08 -4.99
C VAL A 35 -14.28 8.77 -4.21
N ILE A 36 -15.34 7.96 -4.10
CA ILE A 36 -15.28 6.65 -3.42
C ILE A 36 -14.30 5.71 -4.15
N ALA A 37 -14.32 5.68 -5.47
CA ALA A 37 -13.45 4.83 -6.27
C ALA A 37 -11.98 5.21 -6.09
N VAL A 38 -11.64 6.50 -6.17
CA VAL A 38 -10.27 7.00 -5.97
C VAL A 38 -9.78 6.67 -4.57
N LEU A 39 -10.59 6.93 -3.53
CA LEU A 39 -10.23 6.58 -2.16
C LEU A 39 -10.09 5.06 -1.97
N GLY A 40 -11.00 4.27 -2.54
CA GLY A 40 -10.97 2.81 -2.46
C GLY A 40 -9.73 2.21 -3.14
N ILE A 41 -9.41 2.68 -4.35
CA ILE A 41 -8.20 2.27 -5.08
C ILE A 41 -6.95 2.73 -4.34
N GLY A 42 -6.91 3.95 -3.82
CA GLY A 42 -5.79 4.47 -3.03
C GLY A 42 -5.53 3.64 -1.77
N VAL A 43 -6.57 3.33 -1.00
CA VAL A 43 -6.47 2.47 0.19
C VAL A 43 -6.02 1.06 -0.21
N PHE A 44 -6.57 0.50 -1.29
CA PHE A 44 -6.18 -0.82 -1.79
C PHE A 44 -4.70 -0.85 -2.19
N TYR A 45 -4.22 0.17 -2.90
CA TYR A 45 -2.83 0.32 -3.31
C TYR A 45 -1.88 0.38 -2.12
N LEU A 46 -2.18 1.23 -1.14
CA LEU A 46 -1.38 1.36 0.09
C LEU A 46 -1.37 0.05 0.89
N LYS A 47 -2.53 -0.61 0.98
CA LYS A 47 -2.65 -1.88 1.69
C LYS A 47 -1.85 -3.01 1.01
N LEU A 48 -1.85 -3.07 -0.32
CA LEU A 48 -1.05 -4.04 -1.08
C LEU A 48 0.46 -3.79 -0.91
N HIS A 49 0.86 -2.52 -0.86
CA HIS A 49 2.26 -2.12 -0.63
C HIS A 49 2.75 -2.38 0.80
N ALA A 50 1.85 -2.43 1.78
CA ALA A 50 2.18 -2.77 3.18
C ALA A 50 2.33 -4.27 3.44
N ILE A 51 1.99 -5.16 2.48
CA ILE A 51 2.08 -6.61 2.65
C ILE A 51 3.53 -7.08 2.95
N PRO A 52 4.57 -6.67 2.19
CA PRO A 52 5.95 -7.07 2.48
C PRO A 52 6.39 -6.68 3.91
N GLU A 53 5.99 -5.50 4.37
CA GLU A 53 6.27 -5.02 5.74
C GLU A 53 5.62 -5.89 6.80
N GLN A 54 4.34 -6.25 6.62
CA GLN A 54 3.63 -7.11 7.58
C GLN A 54 4.24 -8.52 7.66
N LEU A 55 4.74 -9.05 6.54
CA LEU A 55 5.42 -10.35 6.51
C LEU A 55 6.80 -10.28 7.20
N ALA A 56 7.50 -9.16 7.07
CA ALA A 56 8.82 -8.92 7.66
C ALA A 56 8.83 -9.03 9.20
N HIS A 57 7.74 -8.69 9.87
CA HIS A 57 7.62 -8.69 11.34
C HIS A 57 7.80 -10.08 11.98
N LYS A 58 7.73 -11.17 11.20
CA LYS A 58 7.97 -12.55 11.69
C LYS A 58 9.44 -13.00 11.62
N HIS A 59 10.34 -12.15 11.15
CA HIS A 59 11.73 -12.50 10.85
C HIS A 59 12.72 -11.82 11.80
N SER A 60 14.01 -12.16 11.66
CA SER A 60 15.09 -11.52 12.43
C SER A 60 15.11 -10.01 12.23
N ASN A 61 15.57 -9.28 13.26
CA ASN A 61 15.53 -7.82 13.29
C ASN A 61 16.18 -7.18 12.04
N THR A 62 17.31 -7.72 11.57
CA THR A 62 18.04 -7.19 10.41
C THR A 62 17.35 -7.48 9.08
N GLN A 63 16.78 -8.67 8.89
CA GLN A 63 16.03 -8.99 7.66
C GLN A 63 14.77 -8.12 7.57
N SER A 64 14.10 -7.90 8.71
CA SER A 64 12.91 -7.06 8.78
C SER A 64 13.18 -5.60 8.41
N GLN A 65 14.28 -5.03 8.92
CA GLN A 65 14.73 -3.68 8.56
C GLN A 65 15.01 -3.54 7.06
N LEU A 66 15.70 -4.52 6.46
CA LEU A 66 15.98 -4.51 5.02
C LEU A 66 14.68 -4.53 4.19
N ILE A 67 13.73 -5.39 4.55
CA ILE A 67 12.43 -5.48 3.87
C ILE A 67 11.65 -4.17 4.00
N MET A 68 11.63 -3.55 5.19
CA MET A 68 11.00 -2.23 5.40
C MET A 68 11.62 -1.14 4.52
N VAL A 69 12.94 -1.07 4.42
CA VAL A 69 13.63 -0.08 3.57
C VAL A 69 13.30 -0.31 2.09
N LEU A 70 13.28 -1.55 1.62
CA LEU A 70 12.89 -1.87 0.24
C LEU A 70 11.42 -1.51 -0.05
N ALA A 71 10.51 -1.80 0.88
CA ALA A 71 9.11 -1.43 0.76
C ALA A 71 8.92 0.09 0.72
N LEU A 72 9.67 0.83 1.54
CA LEU A 72 9.67 2.30 1.52
C LEU A 72 10.22 2.87 0.20
N MET A 73 11.31 2.29 -0.33
CA MET A 73 11.82 2.68 -1.65
C MET A 73 10.82 2.39 -2.78
N ALA A 74 10.12 1.25 -2.73
CA ALA A 74 9.09 0.93 -3.71
C ALA A 74 7.97 1.98 -3.73
N LEU A 75 7.55 2.44 -2.54
CA LEU A 75 6.52 3.47 -2.40
C LEU A 75 6.99 4.84 -2.90
N PHE A 76 8.22 5.25 -2.56
CA PHE A 76 8.73 6.57 -2.95
C PHE A 76 9.02 6.63 -4.46
N THR A 77 9.64 5.59 -5.01
CA THR A 77 10.05 5.54 -6.42
C THR A 77 8.92 5.08 -7.35
N HIS A 78 7.84 4.50 -6.83
CA HIS A 78 6.77 3.86 -7.62
C HIS A 78 7.30 2.75 -8.56
N ASN A 79 8.40 2.09 -8.18
CA ASN A 79 8.99 1.00 -8.95
C ASN A 79 8.67 -0.35 -8.30
N ASN A 80 7.85 -1.15 -8.99
CA ASN A 80 7.38 -2.46 -8.53
C ASN A 80 8.51 -3.48 -8.30
N VAL A 81 9.68 -3.29 -8.90
CA VAL A 81 10.83 -4.20 -8.72
C VAL A 81 11.25 -4.26 -7.25
N PHE A 82 11.26 -3.13 -6.55
CA PHE A 82 11.61 -3.09 -5.13
C PHE A 82 10.56 -3.78 -4.26
N TRP A 83 9.26 -3.62 -4.60
CA TRP A 83 8.18 -4.31 -3.89
C TRP A 83 8.25 -5.83 -4.09
N VAL A 84 8.50 -6.30 -5.32
CA VAL A 84 8.67 -7.74 -5.60
C VAL A 84 9.89 -8.30 -4.88
N ALA A 85 11.01 -7.57 -4.88
CA ALA A 85 12.22 -7.98 -4.15
C ALA A 85 11.97 -8.06 -2.63
N ALA A 86 11.26 -7.09 -2.05
CA ALA A 86 10.84 -7.11 -0.65
C ALA A 86 9.98 -8.34 -0.33
N LEU A 87 9.05 -8.69 -1.23
CA LEU A 87 8.18 -9.85 -1.09
C LEU A 87 8.93 -11.18 -1.14
N ILE A 88 9.86 -11.32 -2.10
CA ILE A 88 10.72 -12.50 -2.20
C ILE A 88 11.57 -12.64 -0.92
N LEU A 89 12.17 -11.55 -0.45
CA LEU A 89 12.96 -11.54 0.77
C LEU A 89 12.11 -11.83 2.02
N ALA A 90 10.86 -11.40 2.06
CA ALA A 90 9.95 -11.70 3.17
C ALA A 90 9.49 -13.17 3.17
N LEU A 91 9.34 -13.78 1.98
CA LEU A 91 8.95 -15.19 1.84
C LEU A 91 10.12 -16.15 2.13
N LEU A 92 11.34 -15.78 1.75
CA LEU A 92 12.53 -16.60 1.98
C LEU A 92 13.17 -16.25 3.34
N LYS A 93 13.25 -17.23 4.24
CA LYS A 93 14.01 -17.06 5.49
C LYS A 93 15.51 -17.11 5.19
N LEU A 94 16.19 -15.98 5.32
CA LEU A 94 17.64 -15.95 5.32
C LEU A 94 18.14 -16.43 6.69
N PRO A 95 19.03 -17.43 6.74
CA PRO A 95 19.65 -17.86 7.99
C PRO A 95 20.50 -16.73 8.60
N ASP A 96 20.46 -16.61 9.92
CA ASP A 96 21.26 -15.65 10.68
C ASP A 96 22.69 -16.19 10.88
N PHE A 97 23.63 -15.64 10.11
CA PHE A 97 25.04 -16.05 10.14
C PHE A 97 25.89 -15.23 11.12
N LEU A 98 25.39 -14.11 11.64
CA LEU A 98 26.17 -13.21 12.50
C LEU A 98 26.11 -13.65 13.97
N THR A 99 24.95 -14.10 14.43
CA THR A 99 24.76 -14.57 15.81
C THR A 99 25.74 -15.69 16.20
N PRO A 100 25.95 -16.75 15.38
CA PRO A 100 26.92 -17.80 15.72
C PRO A 100 28.37 -17.29 15.78
N ILE A 101 28.79 -16.43 14.84
CA ILE A 101 30.16 -15.89 14.77
C ILE A 101 30.46 -15.04 16.01
N ASN A 102 29.52 -14.19 16.42
CA ASN A 102 29.66 -13.39 17.63
C ASN A 102 29.77 -14.26 18.88
N SER A 103 28.96 -15.33 18.98
CA SER A 103 29.07 -16.26 20.12
C SER A 103 30.42 -16.97 20.21
N ILE A 104 31.03 -17.29 19.06
CA ILE A 104 32.36 -17.90 18.99
C ILE A 104 33.41 -16.89 19.45
N SER A 105 33.34 -15.64 18.97
CA SER A 105 34.25 -14.57 19.37
C SER A 105 34.17 -14.25 20.86
N GLU A 106 32.97 -14.21 21.44
CA GLU A 106 32.78 -14.00 22.87
C GLU A 106 33.32 -15.17 23.71
N SER A 107 33.07 -16.41 23.27
CA SER A 107 33.59 -17.60 23.93
C SER A 107 35.12 -17.63 23.92
N LEU A 108 35.75 -17.29 22.79
CA LEU A 108 37.20 -17.17 22.66
C LEU A 108 37.77 -16.06 23.56
N LYS A 109 37.10 -14.91 23.61
CA LYS A 109 37.50 -13.79 24.48
C LYS A 109 37.47 -14.20 25.96
N LYS A 110 36.48 -14.98 26.39
CA LYS A 110 36.36 -15.46 27.77
C LYS A 110 37.48 -16.46 28.12
N ILE A 111 37.77 -17.42 27.24
CA ILE A 111 38.86 -18.39 27.42
C ILE A 111 40.22 -17.67 27.47
N GLY A 112 40.46 -16.72 26.57
CA GLY A 112 41.69 -15.93 26.56
C GLY A 112 41.86 -15.03 27.79
N ALA A 113 40.78 -14.62 28.43
CA ALA A 113 40.81 -13.87 29.68
C ALA A 113 41.11 -14.78 30.89
N GLU A 114 40.52 -15.99 30.94
CA GLU A 114 40.83 -17.00 31.97
C GLU A 114 42.26 -17.54 31.87
N ALA A 115 42.84 -17.63 30.67
CA ALA A 115 44.22 -18.11 30.49
C ALA A 115 45.31 -17.07 30.84
N ASN A 116 44.94 -15.79 30.98
CA ASN A 116 45.86 -14.67 31.27
C ASN A 116 45.71 -14.11 32.71
N GLY A 117 44.86 -14.73 33.55
CA GLY A 117 44.71 -14.42 34.98
C GLY A 117 45.22 -15.55 35.84
#